data_AF-A0A248UG85-F1
#
_entry.id   AF-A0A248UG85-F1
#
_cell.length_a   1.000
_cell.length_b   1.000
_cell.length_c   1.000
_cell.angle_alpha   90.00
_cell.angle_beta   90.00
_cell.angle_gamma   90.00
#
_symmetry.space_group_name_H-M   'P 1'
#
loop_
_entity.id
_entity.type
_entity.pdbx_description
1 polymer ?
#
loop_
_entity_poly.entity_id
_entity_poly.type
_entity_poly.pdbx_seq_one_letter_code
_entity_poly.pdbx_strand_id
1 'polypeptide(L)'
;MRCEQNVKNLYKDSAEAQQTLTPTCNEPGVVAMMDAKANGSGAFDAAAAIASANQSEIGSGALGYGLMGVGIALLISGLFGLSRARKLG
;
A
#
# COMPACT_ATOMS: atom_id res chain seq x y z
N MET A 1 19.92 5.86 0.23
CA MET A 1 20.50 6.09 -1.12
C MET A 1 19.46 6.27 -2.25
N ARG A 2 18.63 5.29 -2.66
CA ARG A 2 17.57 5.51 -3.69
C ARG A 2 16.37 6.32 -3.19
N CYS A 3 15.82 5.91 -2.04
CA CYS A 3 14.68 6.59 -1.43
C CYS A 3 14.97 8.08 -1.14
N GLU A 4 16.15 8.42 -0.62
CA GLU A 4 16.55 9.81 -0.37
C GLU A 4 16.61 10.64 -1.66
N GLN A 5 17.07 10.05 -2.77
CA GLN A 5 17.07 10.70 -4.08
C GLN A 5 15.65 10.97 -4.56
N ASN A 6 14.74 9.99 -4.40
CA ASN A 6 13.33 10.16 -4.72
C ASN A 6 12.68 11.23 -3.83
N VAL A 7 12.97 11.26 -2.53
CA VAL A 7 12.48 12.30 -1.61
C VAL A 7 12.96 13.68 -2.04
N LYS A 8 14.25 13.84 -2.34
CA LYS A 8 14.81 15.11 -2.85
C LYS A 8 14.15 15.56 -4.15
N ASN A 9 13.88 14.63 -5.07
CA ASN A 9 13.29 14.94 -6.37
C ASN A 9 11.79 15.25 -6.27
N LEU A 10 11.04 14.46 -5.51
CA LEU A 10 9.59 14.60 -5.32
C LEU A 10 9.21 15.81 -4.47
N TYR A 11 10.04 16.15 -3.48
CA TYR A 11 9.81 17.23 -2.53
C TYR A 11 10.87 18.32 -2.65
N LYS A 12 11.37 18.58 -3.87
CA LYS A 12 12.43 19.56 -4.14
C LYS A 12 12.11 20.96 -3.59
N ASP A 13 10.83 21.31 -3.54
CA ASP A 13 10.31 22.62 -3.11
C ASP A 13 9.86 22.64 -1.63
N SER A 14 10.07 21.55 -0.87
CA SER A 14 9.76 21.49 0.56
C SER A 14 10.92 20.89 1.35
N ALA A 15 11.66 21.77 2.02
CA ALA A 15 12.76 21.37 2.90
C ALA A 15 12.24 20.56 4.11
N GLU A 16 11.06 20.87 4.61
CA GLU A 16 10.41 20.21 5.74
C GLU A 16 10.06 18.76 5.42
N ALA A 17 9.50 18.52 4.22
CA ALA A 17 9.19 17.17 3.76
C ALA A 17 10.46 16.34 3.56
N GLN A 18 11.53 16.94 3.01
CA GLN A 18 12.82 16.26 2.89
C GLN A 18 13.39 15.89 4.26
N GLN A 19 13.38 16.80 5.23
CA GLN A 19 13.89 16.54 6.58
C GLN A 19 13.10 15.44 7.32
N THR A 20 11.78 15.38 7.10
CA THR A 20 10.90 14.41 7.75
C THR A 20 11.00 13.03 7.11
N LEU A 21 11.07 12.95 5.78
CA LEU A 21 10.98 11.68 5.05
C LEU A 21 12.33 10.99 4.84
N THR A 22 13.41 11.75 4.68
CA THR A 22 14.78 11.20 4.53
C THR A 22 15.16 10.19 5.64
N PRO A 23 14.93 10.45 6.94
CA PRO A 23 15.29 9.49 8.00
C PRO A 23 14.46 8.20 7.98
N THR A 24 13.26 8.23 7.41
CA THR A 24 12.35 7.05 7.28
C THR A 24 12.71 6.14 6.11
N CYS A 25 13.67 6.53 5.26
CA CYS A 25 14.11 5.74 4.11
C CYS A 25 14.81 4.41 4.46
N ASN A 26 14.97 4.09 5.74
CA ASN A 26 15.43 2.78 6.21
C ASN A 26 14.30 1.74 6.30
N GLU A 27 13.03 2.18 6.25
CA GLU A 27 11.87 1.30 6.31
C GLU A 27 11.53 0.78 4.90
N PRO A 28 11.49 -0.55 4.66
CA PRO A 28 11.25 -1.13 3.33
C PRO A 28 9.93 -0.65 2.70
N GLY A 29 8.88 -0.53 3.50
CA GLY A 29 7.59 0.00 3.05
C GLY A 29 7.67 1.45 2.57
N VAL A 30 8.48 2.28 3.22
CA VAL A 30 8.68 3.70 2.81
C VAL A 30 9.48 3.77 1.52
N VAL A 31 10.52 2.94 1.36
CA VAL A 31 11.27 2.86 0.10
C VAL A 31 10.34 2.49 -1.05
N ALA A 32 9.52 1.44 -0.87
CA ALA A 32 8.55 1.01 -1.88
C ALA A 32 7.50 2.09 -2.20
N MET A 33 7.03 2.81 -1.18
CA MET A 33 6.10 3.93 -1.36
C MET A 33 6.73 5.08 -2.16
N MET A 34 7.96 5.46 -1.83
CA MET A 34 8.67 6.54 -2.53
C MET A 34 9.00 6.14 -3.98
N ASP A 35 9.38 4.89 -4.21
CA ASP A 35 9.60 4.36 -5.56
C ASP A 35 8.30 4.34 -6.38
N ALA A 36 7.18 3.89 -5.80
CA ALA A 36 5.88 3.90 -6.47
C ALA A 36 5.43 5.32 -6.83
N LYS A 37 5.63 6.28 -5.92
CA LYS A 37 5.34 7.70 -6.17
C LYS A 37 6.24 8.28 -7.27
N ALA A 38 7.53 7.97 -7.26
CA ALA A 38 8.47 8.42 -8.28
C ALA A 38 8.15 7.86 -9.69
N ASN A 39 7.67 6.61 -9.75
CA ASN A 39 7.29 5.94 -10.99
C ASN A 39 5.86 6.24 -11.46
N GLY A 40 5.09 7.04 -10.71
CA GLY A 40 3.69 7.32 -11.02
C GLY A 40 2.79 6.07 -10.97
N SER A 41 3.14 5.08 -10.16
CA SER A 41 2.38 3.83 -10.04
C SER A 41 0.96 4.10 -9.53
N GLY A 42 -0.01 3.35 -10.07
CA GLY A 42 -1.38 3.38 -9.58
C GLY A 42 -1.47 2.91 -8.13
N ALA A 43 -2.56 3.29 -7.45
CA ALA A 43 -2.75 2.99 -6.03
C ALA A 43 -2.69 1.48 -5.70
N PHE A 44 -3.19 0.63 -6.62
CA PHE A 44 -3.18 -0.82 -6.44
C PHE A 44 -1.75 -1.40 -6.51
N ASP A 45 -0.97 -1.01 -7.52
CA ASP A 45 0.41 -1.46 -7.70
C ASP A 45 1.32 -0.94 -6.57
N ALA A 46 1.09 0.30 -6.14
CA ALA A 46 1.78 0.88 -4.99
C ALA A 46 1.47 0.10 -3.71
N ALA A 47 0.19 -0.21 -3.44
CA ALA A 47 -0.21 -0.97 -2.27
C ALA A 47 0.36 -2.40 -2.28
N ALA A 48 0.37 -3.06 -3.44
CA ALA A 48 0.97 -4.38 -3.60
C ALA A 48 2.48 -4.36 -3.34
N ALA A 49 3.20 -3.38 -3.89
CA ALA A 49 4.63 -3.22 -3.68
C ALA A 49 4.97 -2.93 -2.21
N ILE A 50 4.21 -2.05 -1.54
CA ILE A 50 4.39 -1.72 -0.11
C ILE A 50 4.10 -2.96 0.76
N ALA A 51 3.01 -3.67 0.49
CA ALA A 51 2.65 -4.88 1.23
C ALA A 51 3.71 -5.98 1.06
N SER A 52 4.26 -6.15 -0.14
CA SER A 52 5.34 -7.10 -0.40
C SER A 52 6.66 -6.71 0.29
N ALA A 53 6.97 -5.41 0.35
CA ALA A 53 8.18 -4.91 1.01
C ALA A 53 8.12 -5.13 2.53
N ASN A 54 6.97 -4.88 3.16
CA ASN A 54 6.77 -5.11 4.59
C ASN A 54 6.70 -6.59 4.96
N GLN A 55 6.22 -7.46 4.06
CA GLN A 55 6.24 -8.91 4.28
C GLN A 55 7.62 -9.54 4.14
N SER A 56 8.61 -8.83 3.60
CA SER A 56 9.99 -9.35 3.58
C SER A 56 10.63 -9.40 4.98
N GLU A 57 10.09 -8.64 5.94
CA GLU A 57 10.50 -8.70 7.36
C GLU A 57 9.61 -9.62 8.21
N ILE A 58 8.34 -9.84 7.82
CA ILE A 58 7.43 -10.74 8.53
C ILE A 58 7.37 -12.07 7.78
N GLY A 59 8.16 -13.03 8.26
CA GLY A 59 8.33 -14.40 7.77
C GLY A 59 7.23 -14.92 6.83
N SER A 60 7.67 -15.23 5.60
CA SER A 60 6.99 -15.98 4.55
C SER A 60 5.94 -16.98 5.06
N GLY A 61 4.66 -16.79 4.68
CA GLY A 61 3.73 -17.93 4.64
C GLY A 61 2.22 -17.68 4.65
N ALA A 62 1.69 -16.66 5.35
CA ALA A 62 0.28 -16.73 5.75
C ALA A 62 -0.68 -15.69 5.17
N LEU A 63 -0.21 -14.54 4.68
CA LEU A 63 -1.09 -13.38 4.46
C LEU A 63 -1.55 -13.18 3.00
N GLY A 64 -0.87 -13.75 2.02
CA GLY A 64 -1.24 -13.61 0.61
C GLY A 64 -2.61 -14.20 0.26
N TYR A 65 -2.98 -15.33 0.89
CA TYR A 65 -4.29 -15.98 0.67
C TYR A 65 -5.40 -15.38 1.55
N GLY A 66 -5.06 -14.84 2.73
CA GLY A 66 -6.04 -14.29 3.66
C GLY A 66 -6.71 -13.01 3.14
N LEU A 67 -5.93 -12.06 2.62
CA LEU A 67 -6.48 -10.75 2.22
C LEU A 67 -7.34 -10.82 0.95
N MET A 68 -6.96 -11.65 -0.04
CA MET A 68 -7.78 -11.87 -1.24
C MET A 68 -9.08 -12.63 -0.91
N GLY A 69 -9.03 -13.59 0.02
CA GLY A 69 -10.22 -14.33 0.48
C GLY A 69 -11.23 -13.46 1.23
N VAL A 70 -10.75 -12.55 2.10
CA VAL A 70 -11.61 -11.64 2.87
C VAL A 70 -12.32 -10.62 1.97
N GLY A 71 -11.62 -10.05 0.99
CA GLY A 71 -12.22 -9.11 0.04
C GLY A 71 -13.38 -9.71 -0.74
N ILE A 72 -13.21 -10.93 -1.25
CA ILE A 72 -14.27 -11.65 -1.97
C ILE A 72 -15.44 -12.01 -1.05
N ALA A 73 -15.17 -12.49 0.18
CA ALA A 73 -16.22 -12.84 1.13
C ALA A 73 -17.08 -11.65 1.54
N LEU A 74 -16.49 -10.47 1.73
CA LEU A 74 -17.21 -9.23 2.05
C LEU A 74 -18.06 -8.73 0.88
N LEU A 75 -17.56 -8.82 -0.36
CA LEU A 75 -18.32 -8.44 -1.55
C LEU A 75 -19.52 -9.36 -1.77
N ILE A 76 -19.34 -10.68 -1.64
CA ILE A 76 -20.43 -11.66 -1.74
C ILE A 76 -21.45 -11.39 -0.62
N SER A 77 -21.02 -11.30 0.63
CA SER A 77 -21.93 -11.07 1.76
C SER A 77 -22.69 -9.73 1.63
N GLY A 78 -22.03 -8.69 1.14
CA GLY A 78 -22.65 -7.38 0.87
C GLY A 78 -23.70 -7.43 -0.23
N LEU A 79 -23.42 -8.10 -1.35
CA LEU A 79 -24.36 -8.26 -2.46
C LEU A 79 -25.57 -9.11 -2.08
N PHE A 80 -25.36 -10.22 -1.36
CA PHE A 80 -26.45 -11.08 -0.89
C PHE A 80 -27.26 -10.40 0.23
N GLY A 81 -26.62 -9.64 1.12
CA GLY A 81 -27.26 -8.85 2.16
C GLY A 81 -28.16 -7.75 1.60
N LEU A 82 -27.66 -6.95 0.63
CA LEU A 82 -28.46 -5.93 -0.05
C LEU A 82 -29.65 -6.53 -0.82
N SER A 83 -29.43 -7.66 -1.49
CA SER A 83 -30.49 -8.32 -2.28
C SER A 83 -31.61 -8.85 -1.40
N ARG A 84 -31.29 -9.35 -0.20
CA ARG A 84 -32.30 -9.76 0.79
C ARG A 84 -33.03 -8.57 1.41
N ALA A 85 -32.31 -7.51 1.77
CA ALA A 85 -32.92 -6.30 2.34
C ALA A 85 -33.91 -5.64 1.36
N ARG A 86 -33.60 -5.63 0.06
CA ARG A 86 -34.48 -5.07 -0.98
C ARG A 86 -35.73 -5.90 -1.27
N LYS A 87 -35.74 -7.20 -0.92
CA LYS A 87 -36.88 -8.10 -1.17
C LYS A 87 -37.88 -8.13 -0.01
N LEU A 88 -37.49 -7.60 1.15
CA LEU A 88 -38.29 -7.55 2.39
C LEU A 88 -38.82 -6.14 2.71
N GLY A 89 -38.49 -5.14 1.89
CA GLY A 89 -38.96 -3.75 2.01
C GLY A 89 -40.02 -3.39 0.98
#